data_AF-A0A921NJN5-F1
#
_entry.id   AF-A0A921NJN5-F1
#
_cell.length_a   1.000
_cell.length_b   1.000
_cell.length_c   1.000
_cell.angle_alpha   90.00
_cell.angle_beta   90.00
_cell.angle_gamma   90.00
#
_symmetry.space_group_name_H-M   'P 1'
#
loop_
_entity.id
_entity.type
_entity.pdbx_description
1 polymer ?
#
loop_
_entity_poly.entity_id
_entity_poly.type
_entity_poly.pdbx_seq_one_letter_code
_entity_poly.pdbx_strand_id
1 'polypeptide(L)' 'MPTITLPDGSQRSFDHPVSVAEVAASIGAGLAKATVAGKVDGKLVDASDLI' A
#
# COMPACT_ATOMS: atom_id res chain seq x y z
N MET A 1 -1.83 -12.46 -6.33
CA MET A 1 -0.53 -12.13 -5.73
C MET A 1 -0.05 -10.82 -6.35
N PRO A 2 -0.45 -9.66 -5.80
CA PRO A 2 -0.03 -8.37 -6.32
C PRO A 2 1.44 -8.11 -5.95
N THR A 3 2.19 -7.56 -6.91
CA THR A 3 3.50 -6.96 -6.66
C THR A 3 3.34 -5.45 -6.71
N ILE A 4 3.61 -4.80 -5.58
CA ILE A 4 3.40 -3.37 -5.40
C ILE A 4 4.75 -2.69 -5.46
N THR A 5 4.87 -1.75 -6.39
CA THR A 5 6.07 -0.93 -6.56
C THR A 5 5.89 0.39 -5.82
N LEU A 6 6.82 0.69 -4.91
CA LEU A 6 6.83 1.93 -4.15
C LEU A 6 7.58 3.04 -4.92
N PRO A 7 7.39 4.32 -4.56
CA PRO A 7 8.04 5.45 -5.24
C PRO A 7 9.57 5.44 -5.17
N ASP A 8 10.16 4.70 -4.22
CA ASP A 8 11.60 4.50 -4.09
C ASP A 8 12.16 3.39 -5.01
N GLY A 9 11.29 2.75 -5.80
CA GLY A 9 11.62 1.64 -6.69
C GLY A 9 11.64 0.27 -6.01
N SER A 10 11.42 0.20 -4.70
CA SER A 10 11.31 -1.07 -3.99
C SER A 10 10.00 -1.79 -4.39
N GLN A 11 10.04 -3.11 -4.43
CA GLN A 11 8.90 -3.95 -4.75
C GLN A 11 8.56 -4.85 -3.58
N ARG A 12 7.25 -4.99 -3.32
CA ARG A 12 6.72 -5.88 -2.29
C ARG A 12 5.67 -6.79 -2.90
N SER A 13 5.85 -8.09 -2.71
CA SER A 13 4.90 -9.10 -3.16
C SER A 13 4.04 -9.57 -2.01
N PHE A 14 2.74 -9.63 -2.24
CA PHE A 14 1.75 -10.13 -1.29
C PHE A 14 1.06 -11.38 -1.88
N ASP A 15 0.73 -12.33 -1.01
CA ASP A 15 0.11 -13.61 -1.38
C ASP A 15 -1.41 -13.52 -1.52
N HIS A 16 -2.02 -12.45 -1.02
CA HIS A 16 -3.45 -12.12 -1.13
C HIS A 16 -3.65 -10.67 -1.61
N PRO A 17 -4.86 -10.28 -2.07
CA PRO A 17 -5.21 -8.88 -2.26
C PRO A 17 -5.06 -8.12 -0.94
N VAL A 18 -4.42 -6.95 -0.96
CA VAL A 18 -4.11 -6.19 0.24
C VAL A 18 -4.64 -4.78 0.11
N SER A 19 -5.02 -4.17 1.22
CA SER A 19 -5.39 -2.77 1.26
C SER A 19 -4.16 -1.85 1.28
N VAL A 20 -4.35 -0.60 0.89
CA VAL A 20 -3.30 0.43 1.03
C VAL A 20 -2.80 0.52 2.49
N ALA A 21 -3.69 0.41 3.47
CA ALA A 21 -3.35 0.40 4.88
C ALA A 21 -2.46 -0.79 5.26
N GLU A 22 -2.73 -1.98 4.73
CA GLU A 22 -1.91 -3.17 4.97
C GLU A 22 -0.52 -3.04 4.34
N VAL A 23 -0.44 -2.46 3.14
CA VAL A 23 0.85 -2.13 2.51
C VAL A 23 1.66 -1.19 3.39
N ALA A 24 1.04 -0.13 3.91
CA ALA A 24 1.69 0.81 4.82
C ALA A 24 2.13 0.15 6.14
N ALA A 25 1.30 -0.74 6.69
CA ALA A 25 1.63 -1.53 7.89
C ALA A 25 2.82 -2.48 7.66
N SER A 26 2.95 -3.05 6.47
CA SER A 26 4.09 -3.90 6.10
C SER A 26 5.42 -3.13 6.03
N ILE A 27 5.36 -1.81 5.79
CA ILE A 27 6.54 -0.94 5.75
C ILE A 27 6.93 -0.52 7.17
N GLY A 28 5.95 -0.15 8.01
CA GLY A 28 6.18 0.10 9.43
C GLY A 28 5.01 0.78 10.13
N ALA A 29 4.94 0.58 11.45
CA ALA A 29 3.83 1.09 12.27
C ALA A 29 3.68 2.63 12.22
N GLY A 30 4.80 3.36 12.07
CA GLY A 30 4.77 4.83 11.93
C GLY A 30 4.07 5.28 10.64
N LEU A 31 4.35 4.61 9.52
CA LEU A 31 3.72 4.92 8.24
C LEU A 31 2.24 4.54 8.25
N ALA A 32 1.91 3.35 8.78
CA ALA A 32 0.52 2.92 8.94
C ALA A 32 -0.31 3.94 9.74
N LYS A 33 0.23 4.44 10.85
CA LYS A 33 -0.44 5.45 11.67
C LYS A 33 -0.63 6.78 10.94
N ALA A 34 0.27 7.13 10.03
CA ALA A 34 0.21 8.35 9.22
C ALA A 34 -0.57 8.18 7.91
N THR A 35 -1.00 6.96 7.57
CA THR A 35 -1.66 6.67 6.29
C THR A 35 -3.11 7.10 6.33
N VAL A 36 -3.49 7.99 5.41
CA VAL A 36 -4.87 8.47 5.24
C VAL A 36 -5.50 7.93 3.97
N ALA A 37 -4.71 7.83 2.90
CA ALA A 37 -5.15 7.41 1.56
C ALA A 37 -3.94 6.87 0.78
N GLY A 38 -4.22 6.24 -0.36
CA GLY A 38 -3.21 5.75 -1.31
C GLY A 38 -3.28 6.47 -2.65
N LYS A 39 -2.19 6.38 -3.43
CA LYS A 39 -2.20 6.70 -4.85
C LYS A 39 -1.76 5.47 -5.63
N VAL A 40 -2.70 4.88 -6.37
CA VAL A 40 -2.50 3.65 -7.13
C VAL A 40 -2.68 3.98 -8.61
N ASP A 41 -1.64 3.73 -9.41
CA ASP A 41 -1.62 4.03 -10.85
C ASP A 41 -2.10 5.44 -11.22
N GLY A 42 -1.73 6.42 -10.41
CA GLY A 42 -2.12 7.82 -10.62
C GLY A 42 -3.43 8.24 -9.98
N LYS A 43 -4.26 7.31 -9.48
CA LYS A 43 -5.56 7.58 -8.87
C LYS A 43 -5.50 7.57 -7.35
N LEU A 44 -6.19 8.52 -6.72
CA LEU A 44 -6.37 8.54 -5.27
C LEU A 44 -7.41 7.50 -4.88
N VAL A 45 -7.10 6.71 -3.86
CA VAL A 45 -7.93 5.62 -3.33
C VAL A 45 -7.94 5.69 -1.80
N ASP A 46 -8.97 5.15 -1.17
CA ASP A 46 -9.07 5.12 0.28
C ASP A 46 -8.05 4.14 0.89
N ALA A 47 -7.67 4.37 2.15
CA ALA A 47 -6.74 3.48 2.85
C ALA A 47 -7.27 2.03 2.99
N SER A 48 -8.60 1.87 2.97
CA SER A 48 -9.28 0.58 3.05
C SER A 48 -9.49 -0.12 1.69
N ASP A 49 -9.19 0.56 0.58
CA ASP A 49 -9.38 -0.03 -0.75
C ASP A 49 -8.38 -1.15 -1.01
N LEU A 50 -8.90 -2.28 -1.51
CA LEU A 50 -8.11 -3.46 -1.87
C LEU A 50 -7.44 -3.28 -3.23
N ILE A 51 -6.16 -3.67 -3.30
CA ILE A 51 -5.29 -3.62 -4.47
C ILE A 51 -4.50 -4.91 -4.68
#